data_AF-A0A1Y5F3C2-F1
#
_entry.id   AF-A0A1Y5F3C2-F1
#
_cell.length_a   1.000
_cell.length_b   1.000
_cell.length_c   1.000
_cell.angle_alpha   90.00
_cell.angle_beta   90.00
_cell.angle_gamma   90.00
#
_symmetry.space_group_name_H-M   'P 1'
#
loop_
_entity.id
_entity.type
_entity.pdbx_description
1 polymer ?
#
loop_
_entity_poly.entity_id
_entity_poly.type
_entity_poly.pdbx_seq_one_letter_code
_entity_poly.pdbx_strand_id
1 'polypeptide(L)'
;MKKAATLLFLTQLLSSNIALASDPIAWIVATPGNRAITNFDVTEFVELTQISDAMKIALFKQAEGDFNKYEELKAKVANKYFKKSASQLIYAKMMKRDHKTKHGSKRVAFNTTEREYYDKVQGNEDKLLKDLLDQRMGIVKARAQYGDFLINSGYPHKKSESSSDVYWRYYEEQKARIKTEFLLHEVKKYESYISRKDERYYYMGPAKTQDFYYDTKKEVQSKIEGKKLTHKQLLGQIAANKKWNIVIENVSNAQLDTTPVKDLNREAVLATNASAALETLIANDWKRVTSYHTKASAFISKYKTQVKLEEKAKSYLDTYIKDKSNHTSYMLSLISKLAAKIVKNGNAAQLNSKASKLSSHLHTTIKDLSAKLSESKSKLTIEKEIEKVLYKSIDHSSLGEVEKALSELMIFSIKFQMKKTIAQKRIPVRVTYNKFATFKTQDAIKKFAKYEWMQEQYSKYINNELRWRFDYVTIRLAGNETLRGQAAQDFILGKRK
;
A
#
# COMPACT_ATOMS: atom_id res chain seq x y z
N MET A 1 60.51 -35.60 35.83
CA MET A 1 59.42 -34.63 36.14
C MET A 1 59.18 -33.56 35.06
N LYS A 2 60.19 -32.97 34.41
CA LYS A 2 59.97 -31.93 33.38
C LYS A 2 59.19 -32.39 32.13
N LYS A 3 59.38 -33.62 31.65
CA LYS A 3 58.69 -34.13 30.43
C LYS A 3 57.20 -34.46 30.63
N ALA A 4 56.79 -34.84 31.85
CA ALA A 4 55.39 -35.09 32.17
C ALA A 4 54.59 -33.78 32.29
N ALA A 5 55.20 -32.72 32.83
CA ALA A 5 54.59 -31.39 32.91
C ALA A 5 54.37 -30.75 31.52
N THR A 6 55.30 -30.96 30.57
CA THR A 6 55.15 -30.45 29.19
C THR A 6 54.07 -31.19 28.42
N LEU A 7 53.91 -32.51 28.64
CA LEU A 7 52.85 -33.29 28.02
C LEU A 7 51.47 -32.91 28.59
N LEU A 8 51.38 -32.70 29.92
CA LEU A 8 50.17 -32.22 30.60
C LEU A 8 49.77 -30.81 30.13
N PHE A 9 50.73 -29.90 29.91
CA PHE A 9 50.48 -28.57 29.34
C PHE A 9 50.02 -28.61 27.88
N LEU A 10 50.59 -29.49 27.04
CA LEU A 10 50.13 -29.65 25.66
C LEU A 10 48.75 -30.32 25.58
N THR A 11 48.45 -31.28 26.46
CA THR A 11 47.10 -31.85 26.53
C THR A 11 46.08 -30.86 27.07
N GLN A 12 46.43 -30.00 28.05
CA GLN A 12 45.54 -28.93 28.51
C GLN A 12 45.31 -27.82 27.46
N LEU A 13 46.29 -27.53 26.60
CA LEU A 13 46.13 -26.62 25.46
C LEU A 13 45.29 -27.21 24.32
N LEU A 14 45.22 -28.53 24.20
CA LEU A 14 44.45 -29.23 23.16
C LEU A 14 43.07 -29.73 23.66
N SER A 15 42.85 -29.79 24.97
CA SER A 15 41.59 -30.25 25.59
C SER A 15 40.66 -29.13 26.08
N SER A 16 40.95 -27.86 25.77
CA SER A 16 40.02 -26.74 25.97
C SER A 16 39.12 -26.46 24.76
N ASN A 17 38.83 -27.50 23.96
CA ASN A 17 37.70 -27.50 23.04
C ASN A 17 36.49 -28.08 23.78
N ILE A 18 35.70 -27.22 24.40
CA ILE A 18 34.22 -27.24 24.50
C ILE A 18 33.83 -26.05 25.40
N ALA A 19 32.95 -25.20 24.87
CA ALA A 19 32.31 -24.03 25.49
C ALA A 19 33.02 -22.66 25.38
N LEU A 20 33.38 -22.24 24.16
CA LEU A 20 33.38 -20.81 23.76
C LEU A 20 33.03 -20.71 22.28
N ALA A 21 31.73 -20.79 21.97
CA ALA A 21 31.20 -20.42 20.66
C ALA A 21 30.56 -19.03 20.79
N SER A 22 31.20 -17.99 20.25
CA SER A 22 30.55 -16.86 19.53
C SER A 22 31.40 -15.59 19.31
N ASP A 23 32.73 -15.63 19.21
CA ASP A 23 33.45 -14.45 18.66
C ASP A 23 33.50 -14.54 17.13
N PRO A 24 32.90 -13.59 16.37
CA PRO A 24 33.00 -13.60 14.92
C PRO A 24 34.43 -13.27 14.51
N ILE A 25 35.11 -14.24 13.89
CA ILE A 25 36.42 -14.05 13.24
C ILE A 25 36.32 -12.81 12.33
N ALA A 26 37.29 -11.90 12.36
CA ALA A 26 37.29 -10.77 11.41
C ALA A 26 37.57 -11.30 9.99
N TRP A 27 36.73 -10.97 9.01
CA TRP A 27 37.01 -11.30 7.60
C TRP A 27 36.71 -10.14 6.65
N ILE A 28 37.45 -10.10 5.55
CA ILE A 28 37.28 -9.10 4.49
C ILE A 28 36.05 -9.49 3.65
N VAL A 29 35.05 -8.62 3.63
CA VAL A 29 33.84 -8.73 2.81
C VAL A 29 34.14 -8.30 1.38
N ALA A 30 34.83 -7.18 1.18
CA ALA A 30 35.18 -6.71 -0.16
C ALA A 30 36.38 -5.76 -0.11
N THR A 31 37.04 -5.58 -1.24
CA THR A 31 38.12 -4.59 -1.38
C THR A 31 37.83 -3.69 -2.58
N PRO A 32 36.98 -2.65 -2.45
CA PRO A 32 36.78 -1.68 -3.51
C PRO A 32 38.03 -0.81 -3.69
N GLY A 33 39.05 -1.35 -4.37
CA GLY A 33 40.36 -0.73 -4.53
C GLY A 33 41.36 -1.12 -3.45
N ASN A 34 41.96 -0.12 -2.81
CA ASN A 34 43.03 -0.32 -1.83
C ASN A 34 42.51 -0.25 -0.37
N ARG A 35 41.19 -0.24 -0.15
CA ARG A 35 40.59 -0.24 1.18
C ARG A 35 39.74 -1.49 1.36
N ALA A 36 40.03 -2.26 2.40
CA ALA A 36 39.20 -3.39 2.79
C ALA A 36 37.92 -2.90 3.48
N ILE A 37 36.82 -3.59 3.21
CA ILE A 37 35.58 -3.56 3.98
C ILE A 37 35.52 -4.91 4.69
N THR A 38 35.43 -4.88 6.01
CA THR A 38 35.32 -6.06 6.87
C THR A 38 33.87 -6.37 7.22
N ASN A 39 33.62 -7.54 7.78
CA ASN A 39 32.33 -7.90 8.36
C ASN A 39 31.92 -6.98 9.52
N PHE A 40 32.88 -6.43 10.27
CA PHE A 40 32.64 -5.41 11.29
C PHE A 40 32.11 -4.12 10.67
N ASP A 41 32.75 -3.61 9.62
CA ASP A 41 32.29 -2.39 8.92
C ASP A 41 30.85 -2.54 8.39
N VAL A 42 30.51 -3.72 7.87
CA VAL A 42 29.15 -4.00 7.37
C VAL A 42 28.15 -4.07 8.52
N THR A 43 28.50 -4.74 9.62
CA THR A 43 27.62 -4.87 10.80
C THR A 43 27.35 -3.50 11.41
N GLU A 44 28.39 -2.68 11.61
CA GLU A 44 28.26 -1.30 12.06
C GLU A 44 27.33 -0.51 11.11
N PHE A 45 27.54 -0.62 9.79
CA PHE A 45 26.66 0.05 8.82
C PHE A 45 25.21 -0.44 8.88
N VAL A 46 24.94 -1.71 9.20
CA VAL A 46 23.59 -2.21 9.47
C VAL A 46 23.00 -1.53 10.70
N GLU A 47 23.75 -1.47 11.81
CA GLU A 47 23.29 -0.85 13.05
C GLU A 47 22.97 0.64 12.85
N LEU A 48 23.79 1.35 12.07
CA LEU A 48 23.61 2.77 11.81
C LEU A 48 22.45 3.08 10.84
N THR A 49 22.06 2.15 9.97
CA THR A 49 21.07 2.43 8.90
C THR A 49 19.76 1.66 9.03
N GLN A 50 19.74 0.48 9.65
CA GLN A 50 18.57 -0.39 9.73
C GLN A 50 18.04 -0.56 11.17
N ILE A 51 18.86 -0.32 12.20
CA ILE A 51 18.47 -0.50 13.61
C ILE A 51 18.22 0.87 14.27
N SER A 52 16.96 1.30 14.28
CA SER A 52 16.53 2.52 14.95
C SER A 52 16.51 2.40 16.47
N ASP A 53 16.46 3.52 17.19
CA ASP A 53 16.38 3.50 18.66
C ASP A 53 15.09 2.84 19.17
N ALA A 54 13.97 3.02 18.46
CA ALA A 54 12.73 2.30 18.76
C ALA A 54 12.90 0.78 18.61
N MET A 55 13.65 0.33 17.60
CA MET A 55 13.96 -1.08 17.43
C MET A 55 14.88 -1.59 18.55
N LYS A 56 15.88 -0.79 18.96
CA LYS A 56 16.74 -1.13 20.11
C LYS A 56 15.93 -1.32 21.39
N ILE A 57 15.01 -0.41 21.69
CA ILE A 57 14.11 -0.51 22.85
C ILE A 57 13.22 -1.76 22.74
N ALA A 58 12.64 -2.03 21.58
CA ALA A 58 11.80 -3.21 21.38
C ALA A 58 12.58 -4.52 21.58
N LEU A 59 13.79 -4.61 21.05
CA LEU A 59 14.67 -5.78 21.22
C LEU A 59 15.10 -5.95 22.68
N PHE A 60 15.38 -4.85 23.39
CA PHE A 60 15.75 -4.91 24.82
C PHE A 60 14.58 -5.36 25.70
N LYS A 61 13.36 -4.91 25.40
CA LYS A 61 12.14 -5.41 26.03
C LYS A 61 11.91 -6.90 25.74
N GLN A 62 12.13 -7.34 24.50
CA GLN A 62 12.08 -8.76 24.14
C GLN A 62 13.17 -9.59 24.83
N ALA A 63 14.30 -8.97 25.14
CA ALA A 63 15.37 -9.56 25.94
C ALA A 63 15.08 -9.54 27.46
N GLU A 64 13.90 -9.07 27.88
CA GLU A 64 13.51 -8.96 29.30
C GLU A 64 14.49 -8.10 30.13
N GLY A 65 15.13 -7.12 29.49
CA GLY A 65 16.13 -6.25 30.14
C GLY A 65 17.50 -6.89 30.33
N ASP A 66 17.75 -8.07 29.76
CA ASP A 66 19.09 -8.69 29.72
C ASP A 66 19.90 -8.14 28.53
N PHE A 67 21.01 -7.48 28.82
CA PHE A 67 21.87 -6.87 27.81
C PHE A 67 22.55 -7.89 26.90
N ASN A 68 22.96 -9.06 27.41
CA ASN A 68 23.63 -10.08 26.61
C ASN A 68 22.63 -10.73 25.65
N LYS A 69 21.42 -11.05 26.14
CA LYS A 69 20.32 -11.55 25.30
C LYS A 69 19.91 -10.51 24.25
N TYR A 70 19.95 -9.23 24.59
CA TYR A 70 19.76 -8.13 23.63
C TYR A 70 20.82 -8.12 22.53
N GLU A 71 22.11 -8.23 22.87
CA GLU A 71 23.19 -8.27 21.88
C GLU A 71 23.05 -9.45 20.91
N GLU A 72 22.62 -10.62 21.40
CA GLU A 72 22.30 -11.76 20.54
C GLU A 72 21.13 -11.47 19.58
N LEU A 73 20.05 -10.86 20.07
CA LEU A 73 18.90 -10.47 19.24
C LEU A 73 19.29 -9.40 18.22
N LYS A 74 20.11 -8.42 18.62
CA LYS A 74 20.68 -7.40 17.74
C LYS A 74 21.53 -8.03 16.65
N ALA A 75 22.42 -8.97 16.98
CA ALA A 75 23.24 -9.69 16.02
C ALA A 75 22.40 -10.49 15.01
N LYS A 76 21.31 -11.14 15.46
CA LYS A 76 20.35 -11.82 14.56
C LYS A 76 19.69 -10.85 13.58
N VAL A 77 19.29 -9.67 14.04
CA VAL A 77 18.76 -8.59 13.18
C VAL A 77 19.84 -8.10 12.22
N ALA A 78 21.05 -7.88 12.69
CA ALA A 78 22.16 -7.42 11.88
C ALA A 78 22.47 -8.40 10.74
N ASN A 79 22.51 -9.70 11.05
CA ASN A 79 22.69 -10.78 10.08
C ASN A 79 21.58 -10.82 9.01
N LYS A 80 20.32 -10.57 9.40
CA LYS A 80 19.20 -10.50 8.45
C LYS A 80 19.38 -9.41 7.39
N TYR A 81 19.99 -8.28 7.75
CA TYR A 81 20.21 -7.15 6.84
C TYR A 81 21.62 -7.09 6.25
N PHE A 82 22.53 -7.97 6.68
CA PHE A 82 23.94 -7.97 6.31
C PHE A 82 24.17 -7.88 4.80
N LYS A 83 23.53 -8.75 4.00
CA LYS A 83 23.69 -8.76 2.54
C LYS A 83 23.26 -7.43 1.90
N LYS A 84 22.11 -6.88 2.30
CA LYS A 84 21.61 -5.60 1.78
C LYS A 84 22.56 -4.45 2.13
N SER A 85 23.00 -4.40 3.38
CA SER A 85 23.92 -3.38 3.88
C SER A 85 25.32 -3.48 3.28
N ALA A 86 25.84 -4.70 3.07
CA ALA A 86 27.10 -4.93 2.38
C ALA A 86 27.06 -4.36 0.96
N SER A 87 26.00 -4.68 0.21
CA SER A 87 25.78 -4.13 -1.14
C SER A 87 25.80 -2.60 -1.15
N GLN A 88 25.04 -1.95 -0.25
CA GLN A 88 24.97 -0.50 -0.13
C GLN A 88 26.30 0.14 0.29
N LEU A 89 27.01 -0.45 1.26
CA LEU A 89 28.28 0.05 1.75
C LEU A 89 29.36 -0.05 0.67
N ILE A 90 29.45 -1.19 -0.03
CA ILE A 90 30.39 -1.37 -1.14
C ILE A 90 30.10 -0.33 -2.22
N TYR A 91 28.84 -0.17 -2.61
CA TYR A 91 28.41 0.84 -3.58
C TYR A 91 28.84 2.26 -3.15
N ALA A 92 28.55 2.67 -1.91
CA ALA A 92 28.91 3.98 -1.39
C ALA A 92 30.43 4.24 -1.41
N LYS A 93 31.24 3.24 -1.02
CA LYS A 93 32.71 3.33 -1.07
C LYS A 93 33.24 3.40 -2.50
N MET A 94 32.62 2.68 -3.43
CA MET A 94 32.97 2.75 -4.86
C MET A 94 32.65 4.13 -5.47
N MET A 95 31.48 4.69 -5.17
CA MET A 95 31.11 6.04 -5.60
C MET A 95 32.07 7.09 -5.06
N LYS A 96 32.43 7.01 -3.77
CA LYS A 96 33.43 7.90 -3.17
C LYS A 96 34.80 7.78 -3.85
N ARG A 97 35.21 6.57 -4.22
CA ARG A 97 36.48 6.34 -4.93
C ARG A 97 36.44 6.87 -6.36
N ASP A 98 35.36 6.61 -7.10
CA ASP A 98 35.20 7.13 -8.47
C ASP A 98 35.25 8.66 -8.48
N HIS A 99 34.51 9.29 -7.56
CA HIS A 99 34.58 10.73 -7.34
C HIS A 99 36.02 11.20 -7.11
N LYS A 100 36.73 10.61 -6.15
CA LYS A 100 38.13 10.97 -5.86
C LYS A 100 39.03 10.81 -7.08
N THR A 101 38.81 9.79 -7.90
CA THR A 101 39.64 9.49 -9.09
C THR A 101 39.40 10.50 -10.21
N LYS A 102 38.14 10.83 -10.51
CA LYS A 102 37.76 11.65 -11.67
C LYS A 102 37.70 13.14 -11.38
N HIS A 103 37.37 13.50 -10.14
CA HIS A 103 37.07 14.89 -9.76
C HIS A 103 38.04 15.44 -8.74
N GLY A 104 38.84 14.62 -8.06
CA GLY A 104 39.93 15.07 -7.19
C GLY A 104 39.48 16.14 -6.20
N SER A 105 39.97 17.37 -6.40
CA SER A 105 39.69 18.57 -5.59
C SER A 105 38.42 19.33 -5.97
N LYS A 106 37.73 18.97 -7.06
CA LYS A 106 36.49 19.64 -7.48
C LYS A 106 35.38 19.37 -6.46
N ARG A 107 34.70 20.45 -6.04
CA ARG A 107 33.59 20.40 -5.06
C ARG A 107 32.27 19.99 -5.71
N VAL A 108 32.20 18.77 -6.28
CA VAL A 108 30.97 18.25 -6.89
C VAL A 108 30.20 17.30 -5.96
N ALA A 109 30.91 16.55 -5.11
CA ALA A 109 30.37 15.74 -4.02
C ALA A 109 31.49 15.38 -3.02
N PHE A 110 31.14 14.66 -1.96
CA PHE A 110 32.01 14.21 -0.88
C PHE A 110 32.87 15.33 -0.27
N ASN A 111 32.26 16.50 -0.09
CA ASN A 111 32.91 17.73 0.38
C ASN A 111 32.42 18.22 1.75
N THR A 112 31.67 17.38 2.48
CA THR A 112 31.24 17.69 3.85
C THR A 112 32.44 18.03 4.72
N THR A 113 32.42 19.20 5.33
CA THR A 113 33.47 19.69 6.23
C THR A 113 33.28 19.14 7.64
N GLU A 114 34.35 19.11 8.43
CA GLU A 114 34.26 18.76 9.86
C GLU A 114 33.34 19.71 10.61
N ARG A 115 33.36 21.01 10.26
CA ARG A 115 32.45 22.00 10.83
C ARG A 115 30.98 21.63 10.60
N GLU A 116 30.57 21.35 9.37
CA GLU A 116 29.19 20.94 9.07
C GLU A 116 28.78 19.68 9.82
N TYR A 117 29.72 18.75 10.03
CA TYR A 117 29.48 17.56 10.83
C TYR A 117 29.26 17.90 12.31
N TYR A 118 30.16 18.67 12.92
CA TYR A 118 30.06 19.05 14.34
C TYR A 118 28.86 19.97 14.60
N ASP A 119 28.55 20.91 13.71
CA ASP A 119 27.36 21.77 13.79
C ASP A 119 26.08 20.90 13.82
N LYS A 120 26.04 19.81 13.03
CA LYS A 120 24.90 18.89 13.00
C LYS A 120 24.79 18.04 14.26
N VAL A 121 25.92 17.57 14.78
CA VAL A 121 25.99 16.82 16.05
C VAL A 121 25.53 17.71 17.21
N GLN A 122 26.08 18.92 17.31
CA GLN A 122 25.72 19.90 18.33
C GLN A 122 24.24 20.29 18.21
N GLY A 123 23.74 20.60 17.01
CA GLY A 123 22.33 20.92 16.83
C GLY A 123 21.38 19.78 17.20
N ASN A 124 21.81 18.52 17.13
CA ASN A 124 21.04 17.39 17.63
C ASN A 124 21.06 17.33 19.17
N GLU A 125 22.24 17.48 19.78
CA GLU A 125 22.40 17.51 21.24
C GLU A 125 21.63 18.67 21.89
N ASP A 126 21.75 19.87 21.34
CA ASP A 126 21.05 21.07 21.80
C ASP A 126 19.55 20.86 21.74
N LYS A 127 19.02 20.24 20.67
CA LYS A 127 17.59 19.95 20.55
C LYS A 127 17.11 18.94 21.59
N LEU A 128 17.91 17.92 21.90
CA LEU A 128 17.56 16.87 22.85
C LEU A 128 17.62 17.34 24.31
N LEU A 129 18.62 18.16 24.63
CA LEU A 129 18.84 18.66 25.98
C LEU A 129 18.20 20.03 26.23
N LYS A 130 17.58 20.66 25.21
CA LYS A 130 17.05 22.03 25.28
C LYS A 130 16.23 22.28 26.54
N ASP A 131 15.21 21.47 26.79
CA ASP A 131 14.29 21.68 27.90
C ASP A 131 14.99 21.55 29.27
N LEU A 132 16.05 20.74 29.35
CA LEU A 132 16.86 20.57 30.56
C LEU A 132 17.83 21.74 30.75
N LEU A 133 18.45 22.21 29.66
CA LEU A 133 19.38 23.33 29.67
C LEU A 133 18.65 24.67 29.92
N ASP A 134 17.43 24.83 29.40
CA ASP A 134 16.56 26.00 29.61
C ASP A 134 16.13 26.12 31.09
N GLN A 135 16.07 25.00 31.82
CA GLN A 135 15.90 24.95 33.28
C GLN A 135 17.18 25.33 34.05
N ARG A 136 18.22 25.83 33.36
CA ARG A 136 19.55 26.16 33.89
C ARG A 136 20.29 24.95 34.48
N MET A 137 19.95 23.74 34.03
CA MET A 137 20.70 22.55 34.42
C MET A 137 22.06 22.56 33.73
N GLY A 138 23.15 22.41 34.49
CA GLY A 138 24.48 22.27 33.90
C GLY A 138 24.57 21.04 32.99
N ILE A 139 25.34 21.12 31.91
CA ILE A 139 25.42 20.09 30.85
C ILE A 139 25.67 18.67 31.39
N VAL A 140 26.52 18.52 32.41
CA VAL A 140 26.82 17.22 33.03
C VAL A 140 25.56 16.60 33.65
N LYS A 141 24.76 17.40 34.38
CA LYS A 141 23.52 16.94 35.01
C LYS A 141 22.43 16.67 33.97
N ALA A 142 22.32 17.53 32.96
CA ALA A 142 21.35 17.35 31.87
C ALA A 142 21.59 16.04 31.11
N ARG A 143 22.86 15.70 30.83
CA ARG A 143 23.24 14.43 30.20
C ARG A 143 22.89 13.21 31.06
N ALA A 144 23.18 13.26 32.36
CA ALA A 144 22.82 12.20 33.30
C ALA A 144 21.30 11.99 33.36
N GLN A 145 20.52 13.07 33.47
CA GLN A 145 19.06 13.01 33.51
C GLN A 145 18.44 12.49 32.20
N TYR A 146 19.02 12.84 31.05
CA TYR A 146 18.62 12.25 29.78
C TYR A 146 18.98 10.76 29.70
N GLY A 147 20.13 10.37 30.27
CA GLY A 147 20.50 8.97 30.46
C GLY A 147 19.48 8.17 31.28
N ASP A 148 18.99 8.75 32.39
CA ASP A 148 17.92 8.14 33.19
C ASP A 148 16.62 8.00 32.37
N PHE A 149 16.30 9.01 31.56
CA PHE A 149 15.16 8.93 30.65
C PHE A 149 15.31 7.78 29.63
N LEU A 150 16.50 7.57 29.06
CA LEU A 150 16.78 6.46 28.16
C LEU A 150 16.60 5.11 28.86
N ILE A 151 17.16 4.95 30.06
CA ILE A 151 17.02 3.75 30.89
C ILE A 151 15.54 3.46 31.17
N ASN A 152 14.81 4.46 31.65
CA ASN A 152 13.38 4.35 31.99
C ASN A 152 12.51 4.04 30.75
N SER A 153 12.92 4.50 29.58
CA SER A 153 12.25 4.19 28.30
C SER A 153 12.53 2.77 27.80
N GLY A 154 13.43 2.04 28.46
CA GLY A 154 13.87 0.69 28.09
C GLY A 154 14.92 0.69 26.98
N TYR A 155 15.75 1.73 26.88
CA TYR A 155 16.92 1.72 26.00
C TYR A 155 17.96 0.70 26.50
N PRO A 156 18.68 -0.03 25.62
CA PRO A 156 19.59 -1.08 26.06
C PRO A 156 20.69 -0.56 26.99
N HIS A 157 20.86 -1.21 28.14
CA HIS A 157 21.89 -0.89 29.14
C HIS A 157 22.23 -2.11 29.99
N LYS A 158 23.42 -2.13 30.58
CA LYS A 158 23.79 -3.11 31.63
C LYS A 158 23.34 -2.60 32.99
N LYS A 159 23.04 -3.51 33.93
CA LYS A 159 22.64 -3.14 35.31
C LYS A 159 23.68 -2.30 36.06
N SER A 160 24.95 -2.41 35.67
CA SER A 160 26.07 -1.69 36.28
C SER A 160 26.43 -0.38 35.59
N GLU A 161 25.78 -0.02 34.47
CA GLU A 161 26.08 1.21 33.74
C GLU A 161 25.43 2.42 34.41
N SER A 162 26.19 3.51 34.55
CA SER A 162 25.61 4.77 35.01
C SER A 162 24.77 5.42 33.91
N SER A 163 23.84 6.28 34.29
CA SER A 163 23.02 7.04 33.33
C SER A 163 23.87 7.89 32.37
N SER A 164 25.00 8.41 32.87
CA SER A 164 25.98 9.13 32.04
C SER A 164 26.65 8.23 31.00
N ASP A 165 26.96 6.97 31.34
CA ASP A 165 27.55 6.01 30.39
C ASP A 165 26.55 5.63 29.29
N VAL A 166 25.28 5.41 29.66
CA VAL A 166 24.21 5.12 28.71
C VAL A 166 24.01 6.30 27.76
N TYR A 167 24.02 7.53 28.29
CA TYR A 167 23.97 8.74 27.47
C TYR A 167 25.14 8.82 26.49
N TRP A 168 26.39 8.63 26.96
CA TRP A 168 27.57 8.74 26.11
C TRP A 168 27.61 7.69 25.00
N ARG A 169 27.21 6.44 25.29
CA ARG A 169 27.06 5.42 24.25
C ARG A 169 26.05 5.85 23.20
N TYR A 170 24.86 6.29 23.63
CA TYR A 170 23.83 6.79 22.73
C TYR A 170 24.35 7.96 21.88
N TYR A 171 25.06 8.91 22.48
CA TYR A 171 25.63 10.08 21.81
C TYR A 171 26.65 9.70 20.73
N GLU A 172 27.59 8.80 21.03
CA GLU A 172 28.58 8.32 20.05
C GLU A 172 27.91 7.55 18.90
N GLU A 173 26.86 6.78 19.17
CA GLU A 173 26.07 6.15 18.12
C GLU A 173 25.36 7.17 17.23
N GLN A 174 24.77 8.24 17.79
CA GLN A 174 24.16 9.31 16.99
C GLN A 174 25.20 10.02 16.12
N LYS A 175 26.40 10.28 16.67
CA LYS A 175 27.54 10.83 15.92
C LYS A 175 27.92 9.94 14.74
N ALA A 176 27.98 8.63 14.93
CA ALA A 176 28.27 7.66 13.87
C ALA A 176 27.13 7.59 12.82
N ARG A 177 25.87 7.68 13.25
CA ARG A 177 24.70 7.74 12.36
C ARG A 177 24.73 8.98 11.49
N ILE A 178 24.93 10.16 12.07
CA ILE A 178 25.04 11.44 11.35
C ILE A 178 26.17 11.36 10.31
N LYS A 179 27.33 10.80 10.67
CA LYS A 179 28.44 10.60 9.73
C LYS A 179 28.07 9.69 8.56
N THR A 180 27.29 8.64 8.82
CA THR A 180 26.80 7.72 7.78
C THR A 180 25.73 8.37 6.91
N GLU A 181 24.84 9.18 7.48
CA GLU A 181 23.86 9.97 6.74
C GLU A 181 24.54 10.94 5.78
N PHE A 182 25.58 11.66 6.23
CA PHE A 182 26.40 12.50 5.36
C PHE A 182 27.02 11.70 4.24
N LEU A 183 27.62 10.54 4.51
CA LEU A 183 28.18 9.68 3.47
C LEU A 183 27.13 9.32 2.40
N LEU A 184 25.94 8.88 2.81
CA LEU A 184 24.86 8.50 1.89
C LEU A 184 24.28 9.71 1.14
N HIS A 185 24.21 10.87 1.79
CA HIS A 185 23.81 12.11 1.16
C HIS A 185 24.81 12.54 0.09
N GLU A 186 26.11 12.43 0.35
CA GLU A 186 27.17 12.72 -0.61
C GLU A 186 27.18 11.73 -1.79
N VAL A 187 26.85 10.45 -1.56
CA VAL A 187 26.62 9.48 -2.64
C VAL A 187 25.49 9.98 -3.56
N LYS A 188 24.34 10.37 -3.00
CA LYS A 188 23.21 10.90 -3.79
C LYS A 188 23.53 12.20 -4.53
N LYS A 189 24.32 13.10 -3.91
CA LYS A 189 24.84 14.30 -4.60
C LYS A 189 25.68 13.89 -5.81
N TYR A 190 26.54 12.88 -5.65
CA TYR A 190 27.39 12.42 -6.74
C TYR A 190 26.60 11.73 -7.86
N GLU A 191 25.65 10.86 -7.52
CA GLU A 191 24.69 10.27 -8.49
C GLU A 191 23.96 11.36 -9.27
N SER A 192 23.49 12.39 -8.57
CA SER A 192 22.82 13.54 -9.20
C SER A 192 23.76 14.28 -10.15
N TYR A 193 25.00 14.52 -9.74
CA TYR A 193 26.01 15.16 -10.59
C TYR A 193 26.30 14.36 -11.86
N ILE A 194 26.47 13.04 -11.74
CA ILE A 194 26.65 12.14 -12.88
C ILE A 194 25.42 12.17 -13.80
N SER A 195 24.22 12.10 -13.21
CA SER A 195 22.96 12.15 -13.97
C SER A 195 22.80 13.47 -14.73
N ARG A 196 23.40 14.55 -14.22
CA ARG A 196 23.37 15.90 -14.79
C ARG A 196 24.47 16.20 -15.80
N LYS A 197 25.45 15.30 -16.04
CA LYS A 197 26.66 15.50 -16.90
C LYS A 197 26.60 16.74 -17.80
N ASP A 198 25.76 16.65 -18.84
CA ASP A 198 25.59 17.63 -19.91
C ASP A 198 24.16 18.19 -19.93
N GLU A 199 23.59 18.46 -18.76
CA GLU A 199 22.24 19.00 -18.60
C GLU A 199 22.05 20.33 -19.37
N ARG A 200 23.13 21.10 -19.55
CA ARG A 200 23.15 22.31 -20.38
C ARG A 200 22.80 22.05 -21.86
N TYR A 201 23.04 20.83 -22.33
CA TYR A 201 22.70 20.37 -23.68
C TYR A 201 21.38 19.59 -23.73
N TYR A 202 20.74 19.35 -22.58
CA TYR A 202 19.40 18.78 -22.56
C TYR A 202 18.40 19.83 -23.06
N TYR A 203 17.97 19.65 -24.31
CA TYR A 203 16.94 20.47 -24.92
C TYR A 203 15.82 19.60 -25.47
N MET A 204 14.61 19.86 -24.98
CA MET A 204 13.39 19.33 -25.56
C MET A 204 12.71 20.43 -26.37
N GLY A 205 12.79 20.30 -27.70
CA GLY A 205 12.17 21.25 -28.62
C GLY A 205 10.64 21.26 -28.51
N PRO A 206 9.98 22.34 -29.00
CA PRO A 206 8.52 22.45 -29.00
C PRO A 206 7.83 21.28 -29.71
N ALA A 207 8.34 20.86 -30.88
CA ALA A 207 7.81 19.74 -31.64
C ALA A 207 7.82 18.43 -30.82
N LYS A 208 8.95 18.09 -30.19
CA LYS A 208 9.04 16.89 -29.34
C LYS A 208 8.10 16.95 -28.13
N THR A 209 7.90 18.15 -27.56
CA THR A 209 6.96 18.36 -26.45
C THR A 209 5.52 18.12 -26.90
N GLN A 210 5.20 18.58 -28.10
CA GLN A 210 3.92 18.38 -28.76
C GLN A 210 3.67 16.89 -29.07
N ASP A 211 4.64 16.23 -29.71
CA ASP A 211 4.57 14.79 -30.03
C ASP A 211 4.35 13.96 -28.77
N PHE A 212 5.14 14.21 -27.70
CA PHE A 212 4.96 13.54 -26.41
C PHE A 212 3.51 13.65 -25.91
N TYR A 213 2.93 14.85 -25.95
CA TYR A 213 1.57 15.07 -25.47
C TYR A 213 0.54 14.33 -26.33
N TYR A 214 0.60 14.48 -27.66
CA TYR A 214 -0.41 13.89 -28.54
C TYR A 214 -0.29 12.37 -28.64
N ASP A 215 0.92 11.82 -28.61
CA ASP A 215 1.12 10.36 -28.61
C ASP A 215 0.66 9.74 -27.30
N THR A 216 0.99 10.37 -26.17
CA THR A 216 0.51 9.92 -24.85
C THR A 216 -1.02 10.03 -24.78
N LYS A 217 -1.61 11.12 -25.30
CA LYS A 217 -3.06 11.29 -25.37
C LYS A 217 -3.71 10.19 -26.23
N LYS A 218 -3.16 9.89 -27.41
CA LYS A 218 -3.63 8.80 -28.28
C LYS A 218 -3.54 7.44 -27.58
N GLU A 219 -2.48 7.20 -26.81
CA GLU A 219 -2.33 5.97 -26.03
C GLU A 219 -3.44 5.85 -24.98
N VAL A 220 -3.69 6.91 -24.20
CA VAL A 220 -4.77 7.00 -23.22
C VAL A 220 -6.14 6.78 -23.89
N GLN A 221 -6.36 7.39 -25.06
CA GLN A 221 -7.56 7.21 -25.87
C GLN A 221 -7.77 5.75 -26.30
N SER A 222 -6.71 5.09 -26.75
CA SER A 222 -6.80 3.70 -27.23
C SER A 222 -7.00 2.68 -26.10
N LYS A 223 -6.39 2.92 -24.93
CA LYS A 223 -6.31 1.93 -23.83
C LYS A 223 -7.33 2.15 -22.73
N ILE A 224 -7.72 3.39 -22.41
CA ILE A 224 -8.65 3.68 -21.32
C ILE A 224 -9.91 4.43 -21.75
N GLU A 225 -9.79 5.50 -22.53
CA GLU A 225 -10.96 6.34 -22.83
C GLU A 225 -12.03 5.55 -23.61
N GLY A 226 -13.29 5.65 -23.18
CA GLY A 226 -14.38 4.93 -23.84
C GLY A 226 -14.44 3.42 -23.52
N LYS A 227 -13.47 2.86 -22.80
CA LYS A 227 -13.45 1.43 -22.46
C LYS A 227 -14.25 1.15 -21.17
N LYS A 228 -14.95 0.02 -21.14
CA LYS A 228 -15.67 -0.47 -19.95
C LYS A 228 -14.70 -1.22 -19.02
N LEU A 229 -13.94 -0.48 -18.22
CA LEU A 229 -12.93 -1.03 -17.31
C LEU A 229 -13.44 -1.10 -15.87
N THR A 230 -13.06 -2.14 -15.14
CA THR A 230 -13.23 -2.16 -13.67
C THR A 230 -12.28 -1.15 -13.01
N HIS A 231 -12.60 -0.70 -11.81
CA HIS A 231 -11.74 0.23 -11.06
C HIS A 231 -10.31 -0.33 -10.87
N LYS A 232 -10.18 -1.62 -10.55
CA LYS A 232 -8.88 -2.30 -10.40
C LYS A 232 -8.07 -2.30 -11.71
N GLN A 233 -8.72 -2.60 -12.85
CA GLN A 233 -8.06 -2.58 -14.16
C GLN A 233 -7.58 -1.17 -14.53
N LEU A 234 -8.43 -0.16 -14.28
CA LEU A 234 -8.09 1.23 -14.55
C LEU A 234 -6.87 1.70 -13.73
N LEU A 235 -6.89 1.46 -12.41
CA LEU A 235 -5.76 1.83 -11.54
C LEU A 235 -4.47 1.12 -11.94
N GLY A 236 -4.55 -0.17 -12.31
CA GLY A 236 -3.40 -0.93 -12.77
C GLY A 236 -2.77 -0.35 -14.05
N GLN A 237 -3.60 0.09 -15.00
CA GLN A 237 -3.12 0.69 -16.25
C GLN A 237 -2.51 2.09 -16.02
N ILE A 238 -3.14 2.93 -15.20
CA ILE A 238 -2.60 4.27 -14.87
C ILE A 238 -1.26 4.15 -14.12
N ALA A 239 -1.15 3.21 -13.18
CA ALA A 239 0.09 3.00 -12.41
C ALA A 239 1.25 2.48 -13.29
N ALA A 240 0.95 1.71 -14.32
CA ALA A 240 1.96 1.14 -15.22
C ALA A 240 2.61 2.20 -16.13
N ASN A 241 1.91 3.28 -16.48
CA ASN A 241 2.42 4.29 -17.41
C ASN A 241 2.50 5.68 -16.77
N LYS A 242 3.72 6.05 -16.35
CA LYS A 242 3.98 7.35 -15.69
C LYS A 242 3.71 8.55 -16.60
N LYS A 243 3.73 8.40 -17.93
CA LYS A 243 3.46 9.49 -18.90
C LYS A 243 2.01 9.95 -18.81
N TRP A 244 1.10 9.03 -18.53
CA TRP A 244 -0.33 9.32 -18.47
C TRP A 244 -0.66 10.33 -17.38
N ASN A 245 0.03 10.29 -16.24
CA ASN A 245 -0.17 11.23 -15.12
C ASN A 245 0.13 12.69 -15.47
N ILE A 246 0.82 12.95 -16.58
CA ILE A 246 1.13 14.31 -17.06
C ILE A 246 0.01 14.83 -17.94
N VAL A 247 -0.58 13.96 -18.75
CA VAL A 247 -1.57 14.31 -19.77
C VAL A 247 -3.00 14.21 -19.25
N ILE A 248 -3.25 13.31 -18.30
CA ILE A 248 -4.53 13.14 -17.62
C ILE A 248 -4.67 14.19 -16.52
N GLU A 249 -5.75 14.97 -16.58
CA GLU A 249 -6.18 15.86 -15.49
C GLU A 249 -7.04 15.10 -14.49
N ASN A 250 -8.03 14.36 -14.99
CA ASN A 250 -8.96 13.59 -14.17
C ASN A 250 -9.43 12.34 -14.92
N VAL A 251 -9.78 11.28 -14.18
CA VAL A 251 -10.40 10.07 -14.71
C VAL A 251 -11.63 9.73 -13.90
N SER A 252 -12.78 9.65 -14.55
CA SER A 252 -14.00 9.14 -13.94
C SER A 252 -14.29 7.72 -14.42
N ASN A 253 -14.46 6.83 -13.43
CA ASN A 253 -15.02 5.49 -13.59
C ASN A 253 -16.22 5.32 -12.64
N ALA A 254 -16.98 6.40 -12.44
CA ALA A 254 -18.14 6.37 -11.58
C ALA A 254 -19.22 5.48 -12.22
N GLN A 255 -19.69 4.50 -11.46
CA GLN A 255 -20.71 3.53 -11.86
C GLN A 255 -21.96 3.69 -10.99
N LEU A 256 -23.13 3.33 -11.51
CA LEU A 256 -24.41 3.44 -10.79
C LEU A 256 -24.51 2.53 -9.56
N ASP A 257 -23.77 1.42 -9.54
CA ASP A 257 -23.74 0.46 -8.42
C ASP A 257 -22.87 0.94 -7.24
N THR A 258 -21.97 1.90 -7.48
CA THR A 258 -21.10 2.46 -6.44
C THR A 258 -21.41 3.92 -6.10
N THR A 259 -22.10 4.65 -6.97
CA THR A 259 -22.34 6.09 -6.80
C THR A 259 -23.59 6.35 -5.95
N PRO A 260 -23.49 7.15 -4.87
CA PRO A 260 -24.65 7.58 -4.09
C PRO A 260 -25.64 8.42 -4.93
N VAL A 261 -26.94 8.34 -4.63
CA VAL A 261 -27.98 9.10 -5.34
C VAL A 261 -27.70 10.61 -5.33
N LYS A 262 -27.27 11.16 -4.18
CA LYS A 262 -26.91 12.58 -4.03
C LYS A 262 -25.82 13.07 -5.01
N ASP A 263 -25.01 12.16 -5.55
CA ASP A 263 -23.87 12.47 -6.39
C ASP A 263 -24.18 12.21 -7.88
N LEU A 264 -25.34 11.65 -8.23
CA LEU A 264 -25.70 11.33 -9.62
C LEU A 264 -25.73 12.56 -10.53
N ASN A 265 -26.22 13.70 -10.02
CA ASN A 265 -26.28 14.94 -10.79
C ASN A 265 -24.93 15.61 -11.01
N ARG A 266 -23.88 15.16 -10.33
CA ARG A 266 -22.53 15.69 -10.56
C ARG A 266 -21.99 15.28 -11.93
N GLU A 267 -22.56 14.23 -12.53
CA GLU A 267 -22.21 13.78 -13.88
C GLU A 267 -23.47 13.51 -14.70
N ALA A 268 -23.69 14.29 -15.77
CA ALA A 268 -24.89 14.15 -16.62
C ALA A 268 -25.11 12.72 -17.13
N VAL A 269 -24.04 12.01 -17.50
CA VAL A 269 -24.12 10.62 -18.00
C VAL A 269 -24.63 9.65 -16.92
N LEU A 270 -24.29 9.86 -15.65
CA LEU A 270 -24.80 9.04 -14.55
C LEU A 270 -26.29 9.31 -14.34
N ALA A 271 -26.70 10.58 -14.29
CA ALA A 271 -28.09 10.97 -14.15
C ALA A 271 -28.97 10.38 -15.27
N THR A 272 -28.56 10.52 -16.54
CA THR A 272 -29.29 9.96 -17.68
C THR A 272 -29.41 8.44 -17.61
N ASN A 273 -28.33 7.73 -17.25
CA ASN A 273 -28.36 6.27 -17.15
C ASN A 273 -29.23 5.78 -15.98
N ALA A 274 -29.23 6.51 -14.87
CA ALA A 274 -30.08 6.24 -13.71
C ALA A 274 -31.56 6.37 -14.06
N SER A 275 -31.96 7.49 -14.68
CA SER A 275 -33.33 7.71 -15.14
C SER A 275 -33.76 6.65 -16.15
N ALA A 276 -32.93 6.34 -17.14
CA ALA A 276 -33.24 5.31 -18.13
C ALA A 276 -33.36 3.90 -17.52
N ALA A 277 -32.63 3.61 -16.43
CA ALA A 277 -32.76 2.33 -15.73
C ALA A 277 -34.08 2.23 -14.94
N LEU A 278 -34.49 3.32 -14.29
CA LEU A 278 -35.80 3.42 -13.62
C LEU A 278 -36.96 3.35 -14.64
N GLU A 279 -36.83 4.03 -15.78
CA GLU A 279 -37.82 3.99 -16.85
C GLU A 279 -37.99 2.57 -17.42
N THR A 280 -36.88 1.87 -17.67
CA THR A 280 -36.91 0.46 -18.11
C THR A 280 -37.67 -0.42 -17.11
N LEU A 281 -37.46 -0.20 -15.81
CA LEU A 281 -38.16 -0.93 -14.75
C LEU A 281 -39.67 -0.63 -14.73
N ILE A 282 -40.04 0.65 -14.86
CA ILE A 282 -41.43 1.14 -14.77
C ILE A 282 -42.25 0.76 -16.02
N ALA A 283 -41.66 0.88 -17.22
CA ALA A 283 -42.35 0.71 -18.48
C ALA A 283 -42.31 -0.73 -19.01
N ASN A 284 -41.13 -1.37 -18.98
CA ASN A 284 -40.91 -2.63 -19.68
C ASN A 284 -41.00 -3.85 -18.76
N ASP A 285 -40.44 -3.74 -17.55
CA ASP A 285 -40.26 -4.90 -16.67
C ASP A 285 -41.34 -5.04 -15.57
N TRP A 286 -42.16 -4.00 -15.34
CA TRP A 286 -43.03 -3.90 -14.16
C TRP A 286 -43.89 -5.14 -13.91
N LYS A 287 -44.68 -5.55 -14.92
CA LYS A 287 -45.58 -6.72 -14.82
C LYS A 287 -44.82 -8.01 -14.50
N ARG A 288 -43.63 -8.20 -15.07
CA ARG A 288 -42.81 -9.39 -14.82
C ARG A 288 -42.25 -9.37 -13.40
N VAL A 289 -41.84 -8.21 -12.92
CA VAL A 289 -41.20 -8.05 -11.60
C VAL A 289 -42.20 -8.19 -10.46
N THR A 290 -43.43 -7.73 -10.62
CA THR A 290 -44.45 -7.81 -9.55
C THR A 290 -45.26 -9.11 -9.58
N SER A 291 -45.14 -9.94 -10.63
CA SER A 291 -45.90 -11.18 -10.77
C SER A 291 -45.32 -12.40 -10.05
N TYR A 292 -44.15 -12.31 -9.39
CA TYR A 292 -43.54 -13.46 -8.70
C TYR A 292 -44.41 -14.11 -7.62
N HIS A 293 -45.37 -13.37 -7.05
CA HIS A 293 -46.36 -13.91 -6.11
C HIS A 293 -47.19 -15.08 -6.70
N THR A 294 -47.40 -15.11 -8.02
CA THR A 294 -48.11 -16.19 -8.74
C THR A 294 -47.45 -17.55 -8.58
N LYS A 295 -46.13 -17.59 -8.34
CA LYS A 295 -45.38 -18.84 -8.11
C LYS A 295 -45.71 -19.48 -6.75
N ALA A 296 -46.33 -18.73 -5.82
CA ALA A 296 -46.73 -19.27 -4.52
C ALA A 296 -47.74 -20.42 -4.69
N SER A 297 -48.70 -20.32 -5.61
CA SER A 297 -49.69 -21.37 -5.86
C SER A 297 -49.07 -22.69 -6.31
N ALA A 298 -48.01 -22.63 -7.13
CA ALA A 298 -47.25 -23.83 -7.53
C ALA A 298 -46.52 -24.46 -6.35
N PHE A 299 -45.99 -23.65 -5.43
CA PHE A 299 -45.33 -24.13 -4.21
C PHE A 299 -46.33 -24.75 -3.24
N ILE A 300 -47.50 -24.14 -3.08
CA ILE A 300 -48.61 -24.70 -2.29
C ILE A 300 -49.00 -26.06 -2.85
N SER A 301 -49.20 -26.17 -4.16
CA SER A 301 -49.58 -27.43 -4.82
C SER A 301 -48.52 -28.53 -4.64
N LYS A 302 -47.23 -28.17 -4.70
CA LYS A 302 -46.11 -29.12 -4.61
C LYS A 302 -45.83 -29.60 -3.19
N TYR A 303 -45.84 -28.70 -2.19
CA TYR A 303 -45.39 -29.02 -0.83
C TYR A 303 -46.56 -29.19 0.18
N LYS A 304 -47.77 -28.77 -0.20
CA LYS A 304 -49.09 -28.98 0.43
C LYS A 304 -49.30 -28.47 1.86
N THR A 305 -48.27 -28.46 2.71
CA THR A 305 -48.36 -28.17 4.14
C THR A 305 -47.54 -26.94 4.50
N GLN A 306 -48.02 -26.18 5.49
CA GLN A 306 -47.31 -24.99 6.01
C GLN A 306 -45.91 -25.36 6.50
N VAL A 307 -45.77 -26.43 7.30
CA VAL A 307 -44.49 -26.87 7.88
C VAL A 307 -43.43 -27.12 6.80
N LYS A 308 -43.77 -27.89 5.76
CA LYS A 308 -42.84 -28.15 4.65
C LYS A 308 -42.46 -26.87 3.89
N LEU A 309 -43.38 -25.92 3.74
CA LEU A 309 -43.11 -24.64 3.09
C LEU A 309 -42.18 -23.75 3.94
N GLU A 310 -42.34 -23.76 5.26
CA GLU A 310 -41.45 -23.05 6.21
C GLU A 310 -40.04 -23.67 6.23
N GLU A 311 -39.94 -25.01 6.24
CA GLU A 311 -38.67 -25.72 6.10
C GLU A 311 -37.96 -25.37 4.79
N LYS A 312 -38.69 -25.31 3.67
CA LYS A 312 -38.14 -24.89 2.39
C LYS A 312 -37.71 -23.43 2.40
N ALA A 313 -38.50 -22.53 2.99
CA ALA A 313 -38.13 -21.13 3.14
C ALA A 313 -36.80 -21.01 3.89
N LYS A 314 -36.67 -21.70 5.04
CA LYS A 314 -35.45 -21.72 5.84
C LYS A 314 -34.26 -22.30 5.07
N SER A 315 -34.43 -23.46 4.42
CA SER A 315 -33.38 -24.10 3.63
C SER A 315 -32.85 -23.21 2.49
N TYR A 316 -33.73 -22.53 1.76
CA TYR A 316 -33.34 -21.59 0.73
C TYR A 316 -32.66 -20.34 1.30
N LEU A 317 -33.14 -19.84 2.45
CA LEU A 317 -32.50 -18.72 3.15
C LEU A 317 -31.09 -19.09 3.61
N ASP A 318 -30.90 -20.27 4.20
CA ASP A 318 -29.60 -20.78 4.65
C ASP A 318 -28.62 -20.89 3.47
N THR A 319 -29.11 -21.31 2.30
CA THR A 319 -28.32 -21.36 1.06
C THR A 319 -27.84 -19.97 0.65
N TYR A 320 -28.71 -18.95 0.70
CA TYR A 320 -28.34 -17.56 0.44
C TYR A 320 -27.44 -16.96 1.53
N ILE A 321 -27.58 -17.38 2.79
CA ILE A 321 -26.68 -16.94 3.87
C ILE A 321 -25.26 -17.44 3.64
N LYS A 322 -25.12 -18.71 3.20
CA LYS A 322 -23.83 -19.31 2.83
C LYS A 322 -23.21 -18.66 1.59
N ASP A 323 -24.02 -18.30 0.61
CA ASP A 323 -23.60 -17.58 -0.60
C ASP A 323 -24.50 -16.38 -0.89
N LYS A 324 -24.03 -15.18 -0.51
CA LYS A 324 -24.74 -13.92 -0.70
C LYS A 324 -24.89 -13.49 -2.16
N SER A 325 -24.25 -14.18 -3.10
CA SER A 325 -24.46 -13.96 -4.53
C SER A 325 -25.69 -14.71 -5.07
N ASN A 326 -26.17 -15.74 -4.36
CA ASN A 326 -27.28 -16.60 -4.78
C ASN A 326 -28.65 -15.97 -4.49
N HIS A 327 -28.95 -14.86 -5.19
CA HIS A 327 -30.20 -14.12 -5.08
C HIS A 327 -31.43 -14.96 -5.49
N THR A 328 -31.25 -15.99 -6.32
CA THR A 328 -32.30 -16.96 -6.67
C THR A 328 -32.81 -17.69 -5.43
N SER A 329 -31.90 -18.17 -4.58
CA SER A 329 -32.29 -18.87 -3.35
C SER A 329 -33.05 -17.95 -2.40
N TYR A 330 -32.64 -16.67 -2.27
CA TYR A 330 -33.40 -15.72 -1.47
C TYR A 330 -34.81 -15.46 -2.03
N MET A 331 -34.96 -15.34 -3.35
CA MET A 331 -36.27 -15.23 -4.00
C MET A 331 -37.16 -16.44 -3.71
N LEU A 332 -36.61 -17.66 -3.82
CA LEU A 332 -37.32 -18.90 -3.53
C LEU A 332 -37.73 -19.01 -2.05
N SER A 333 -36.89 -18.51 -1.15
CA SER A 333 -37.22 -18.39 0.27
C SER A 333 -38.45 -17.50 0.48
N LEU A 334 -38.49 -16.31 -0.12
CA LEU A 334 -39.61 -15.39 -0.01
C LEU A 334 -40.90 -15.95 -0.63
N ILE A 335 -40.82 -16.63 -1.78
CA ILE A 335 -41.95 -17.31 -2.40
C ILE A 335 -42.48 -18.43 -1.47
N SER A 336 -41.59 -19.21 -0.87
CA SER A 336 -41.96 -20.29 0.06
C SER A 336 -42.59 -19.74 1.34
N LYS A 337 -42.05 -18.63 1.88
CA LYS A 337 -42.60 -17.91 3.04
C LYS A 337 -44.00 -17.39 2.74
N LEU A 338 -44.21 -16.76 1.57
CA LEU A 338 -45.53 -16.30 1.14
C LEU A 338 -46.51 -17.47 1.02
N ALA A 339 -46.10 -18.56 0.37
CA ALA A 339 -46.89 -19.78 0.25
C ALA A 339 -47.32 -20.35 1.61
N ALA A 340 -46.40 -20.42 2.58
CA ALA A 340 -46.70 -20.89 3.94
C ALA A 340 -47.76 -20.01 4.62
N LYS A 341 -47.64 -18.68 4.50
CA LYS A 341 -48.60 -17.73 5.08
C LYS A 341 -49.98 -17.79 4.42
N ILE A 342 -50.05 -18.09 3.12
CA ILE A 342 -51.32 -18.30 2.41
C ILE A 342 -52.02 -19.57 2.92
N VAL A 343 -51.27 -20.67 3.11
CA VAL A 343 -51.82 -21.93 3.65
C VAL A 343 -52.34 -21.75 5.08
N LYS A 344 -51.60 -21.01 5.91
CA LYS A 344 -51.97 -20.75 7.32
C LYS A 344 -53.23 -19.88 7.47
N ASN A 345 -53.32 -18.80 6.69
CA ASN A 345 -54.32 -17.75 6.91
C ASN A 345 -55.42 -17.70 5.83
N GLY A 346 -55.44 -18.70 4.92
CA GLY A 346 -56.65 -19.14 4.23
C GLY A 346 -57.38 -18.16 3.31
N ASN A 347 -56.68 -17.36 2.49
CA ASN A 347 -57.38 -16.51 1.50
C ASN A 347 -56.61 -16.32 0.18
N ALA A 348 -56.32 -17.43 -0.51
CA ALA A 348 -55.65 -17.43 -1.81
C ALA A 348 -56.45 -16.68 -2.90
N ALA A 349 -57.79 -16.67 -2.82
CA ALA A 349 -58.67 -16.01 -3.78
C ALA A 349 -58.49 -14.48 -3.82
N GLN A 350 -58.06 -13.87 -2.70
CA GLN A 350 -57.83 -12.42 -2.61
C GLN A 350 -56.37 -12.01 -2.86
N LEU A 351 -55.45 -12.97 -3.07
CA LEU A 351 -54.02 -12.68 -3.23
C LEU A 351 -53.76 -11.79 -4.45
N ASN A 352 -54.40 -12.09 -5.59
CA ASN A 352 -54.19 -11.35 -6.84
C ASN A 352 -54.71 -9.90 -6.74
N SER A 353 -55.83 -9.67 -6.05
CA SER A 353 -56.35 -8.32 -5.87
C SER A 353 -55.48 -7.51 -4.90
N LYS A 354 -54.99 -8.11 -3.81
CA LYS A 354 -54.01 -7.51 -2.90
C LYS A 354 -52.69 -7.20 -3.61
N ALA A 355 -52.20 -8.13 -4.43
CA ALA A 355 -51.00 -7.95 -5.24
C ALA A 355 -51.16 -6.83 -6.26
N SER A 356 -52.31 -6.73 -6.93
CA SER A 356 -52.57 -5.65 -7.88
C SER A 356 -52.59 -4.28 -7.20
N LYS A 357 -53.28 -4.15 -6.06
CA LYS A 357 -53.31 -2.89 -5.28
C LYS A 357 -51.92 -2.47 -4.83
N LEU A 358 -51.17 -3.40 -4.24
CA LEU A 358 -49.81 -3.14 -3.79
C LEU A 358 -48.88 -2.80 -4.96
N SER A 359 -48.96 -3.54 -6.06
CA SER A 359 -48.21 -3.24 -7.29
C SER A 359 -48.51 -1.83 -7.79
N SER A 360 -49.77 -1.40 -7.86
CA SER A 360 -50.08 -0.02 -8.28
C SER A 360 -49.48 1.02 -7.33
N HIS A 361 -49.56 0.81 -6.01
CA HIS A 361 -48.96 1.71 -5.01
C HIS A 361 -47.44 1.82 -5.15
N LEU A 362 -46.76 0.67 -5.30
CA LEU A 362 -45.30 0.64 -5.50
C LEU A 362 -44.90 1.27 -6.84
N HIS A 363 -45.71 1.12 -7.88
CA HIS A 363 -45.45 1.76 -9.19
C HIS A 363 -45.42 3.28 -9.07
N THR A 364 -46.44 3.86 -8.43
CA THR A 364 -46.52 5.30 -8.16
C THR A 364 -45.35 5.77 -7.31
N THR A 365 -45.01 5.02 -6.25
CA THR A 365 -43.87 5.35 -5.38
C THR A 365 -42.54 5.45 -6.14
N ILE A 366 -42.28 4.53 -7.09
CA ILE A 366 -41.04 4.59 -7.90
C ILE A 366 -41.09 5.70 -8.94
N LYS A 367 -42.26 5.96 -9.54
CA LYS A 367 -42.43 7.11 -10.43
C LYS A 367 -42.11 8.42 -9.73
N ASP A 368 -42.59 8.60 -8.50
CA ASP A 368 -42.31 9.78 -7.70
C ASP A 368 -40.81 9.89 -7.34
N LEU A 369 -40.18 8.77 -6.99
CA LEU A 369 -38.73 8.71 -6.77
C LEU A 369 -37.96 9.08 -8.04
N SER A 370 -38.40 8.60 -9.20
CA SER A 370 -37.77 8.89 -10.49
C SER A 370 -37.86 10.38 -10.83
N ALA A 371 -39.00 11.01 -10.57
CA ALA A 371 -39.19 12.45 -10.80
C ALA A 371 -38.32 13.30 -9.87
N LYS A 372 -38.09 12.85 -8.63
CA LYS A 372 -37.33 13.57 -7.60
C LYS A 372 -35.88 13.09 -7.45
N LEU A 373 -35.39 12.25 -8.37
CA LEU A 373 -34.08 11.61 -8.24
C LEU A 373 -32.95 12.64 -8.16
N SER A 374 -33.07 13.72 -8.93
CA SER A 374 -32.12 14.83 -8.96
C SER A 374 -32.11 15.65 -7.68
N GLU A 375 -33.20 15.70 -6.91
CA GLU A 375 -33.29 16.49 -5.68
C GLU A 375 -32.89 15.68 -4.43
N SER A 376 -32.73 14.35 -4.60
CA SER A 376 -32.48 13.44 -3.49
C SER A 376 -31.08 13.63 -2.90
N LYS A 377 -31.03 13.84 -1.57
CA LYS A 377 -29.77 13.94 -0.80
C LYS A 377 -29.29 12.60 -0.23
N SER A 378 -29.80 11.48 -0.76
CA SER A 378 -29.48 10.16 -0.19
C SER A 378 -28.02 9.76 -0.40
N LYS A 379 -27.42 9.22 0.67
CA LYS A 379 -26.09 8.58 0.65
C LYS A 379 -26.13 7.13 0.14
N LEU A 380 -27.31 6.58 -0.13
CA LEU A 380 -27.49 5.22 -0.64
C LEU A 380 -27.30 5.20 -2.17
N THR A 381 -26.96 4.04 -2.71
CA THR A 381 -27.00 3.77 -4.16
C THR A 381 -28.45 3.62 -4.61
N ILE A 382 -28.72 3.75 -5.92
CA ILE A 382 -30.10 3.75 -6.44
C ILE A 382 -30.87 2.49 -6.01
N GLU A 383 -30.26 1.30 -6.09
CA GLU A 383 -30.92 0.04 -5.68
C GLU A 383 -31.37 0.06 -4.20
N LYS A 384 -30.57 0.68 -3.32
CA LYS A 384 -30.83 0.74 -1.88
C LYS A 384 -31.81 1.87 -1.55
N GLU A 385 -31.77 2.96 -2.31
CA GLU A 385 -32.76 4.03 -2.13
C GLU A 385 -34.15 3.58 -2.57
N ILE A 386 -34.27 2.85 -3.68
CA ILE A 386 -35.54 2.23 -4.09
C ILE A 386 -36.08 1.34 -2.97
N GLU A 387 -35.27 0.42 -2.45
CA GLU A 387 -35.68 -0.46 -1.35
C GLU A 387 -36.18 0.34 -0.14
N LYS A 388 -35.40 1.33 0.31
CA LYS A 388 -35.76 2.18 1.46
C LYS A 388 -37.06 2.95 1.24
N VAL A 389 -37.25 3.56 0.06
CA VAL A 389 -38.43 4.35 -0.26
C VAL A 389 -39.67 3.45 -0.33
N LEU A 390 -39.55 2.26 -0.93
CA LEU A 390 -40.64 1.30 -0.98
C LEU A 390 -41.02 0.74 0.39
N TYR A 391 -40.05 0.44 1.25
CA TYR A 391 -40.35 0.01 2.62
C TYR A 391 -41.05 1.11 3.42
N LYS A 392 -40.65 2.37 3.22
CA LYS A 392 -41.27 3.53 3.88
C LYS A 392 -42.67 3.86 3.36
N SER A 393 -42.97 3.56 2.10
CA SER A 393 -44.28 3.86 1.52
C SER A 393 -45.38 2.90 1.98
N ILE A 394 -45.01 1.80 2.66
CA ILE A 394 -45.94 0.82 3.19
C ILE A 394 -45.94 0.88 4.72
N ASP A 395 -47.10 1.13 5.33
CA ASP A 395 -47.28 0.92 6.77
C ASP A 395 -47.34 -0.58 7.07
N HIS A 396 -46.20 -1.17 7.40
CA HIS A 396 -46.12 -2.59 7.72
C HIS A 396 -46.83 -2.94 9.02
N SER A 397 -47.12 -1.99 9.91
CA SER A 397 -47.77 -2.29 11.19
C SER A 397 -49.23 -2.69 11.02
N SER A 398 -49.93 -2.06 10.07
CA SER A 398 -51.35 -2.33 9.74
C SER A 398 -51.57 -3.51 8.80
N LEU A 399 -50.52 -4.07 8.20
CA LEU A 399 -50.63 -5.21 7.27
C LEU A 399 -50.75 -6.57 7.97
N GLY A 400 -51.60 -7.44 7.41
CA GLY A 400 -51.66 -8.85 7.79
C GLY A 400 -50.41 -9.64 7.40
N GLU A 401 -50.22 -10.84 7.95
CA GLU A 401 -49.00 -11.64 7.70
C GLU A 401 -48.77 -11.97 6.21
N VAL A 402 -49.83 -12.18 5.43
CA VAL A 402 -49.74 -12.47 3.99
C VAL A 402 -49.31 -11.22 3.22
N GLU A 403 -49.82 -10.04 3.57
CA GLU A 403 -49.49 -8.78 2.92
C GLU A 403 -48.06 -8.35 3.23
N LYS A 404 -47.59 -8.59 4.45
CA LYS A 404 -46.18 -8.42 4.83
C LYS A 404 -45.26 -9.32 3.99
N ALA A 405 -45.59 -10.60 3.84
CA ALA A 405 -44.79 -11.52 3.02
C ALA A 405 -44.83 -11.14 1.53
N LEU A 406 -45.97 -10.63 1.05
CA LEU A 406 -46.15 -10.14 -0.31
C LEU A 406 -45.34 -8.86 -0.58
N SER A 407 -45.34 -7.90 0.35
CA SER A 407 -44.57 -6.67 0.24
C SER A 407 -43.08 -6.95 0.22
N GLU A 408 -42.58 -7.78 1.13
CA GLU A 408 -41.18 -8.21 1.15
C GLU A 408 -40.75 -8.83 -0.20
N LEU A 409 -41.57 -9.72 -0.77
CA LEU A 409 -41.30 -10.37 -2.06
C LEU A 409 -41.28 -9.36 -3.22
N MET A 410 -42.26 -8.46 -3.28
CA MET A 410 -42.36 -7.46 -4.36
C MET A 410 -41.21 -6.45 -4.28
N ILE A 411 -40.92 -5.91 -3.10
CA ILE A 411 -39.83 -4.95 -2.90
C ILE A 411 -38.49 -5.59 -3.25
N PHE A 412 -38.24 -6.83 -2.82
CA PHE A 412 -37.02 -7.55 -3.18
C PHE A 412 -36.92 -7.78 -4.70
N SER A 413 -38.01 -8.17 -5.36
CA SER A 413 -38.03 -8.37 -6.81
C SER A 413 -37.71 -7.10 -7.58
N ILE A 414 -38.27 -5.97 -7.16
CA ILE A 414 -38.02 -4.65 -7.75
C ILE A 414 -36.54 -4.25 -7.56
N LYS A 415 -36.03 -4.33 -6.33
CA LYS A 415 -34.62 -4.05 -6.02
C LYS A 415 -33.68 -4.90 -6.86
N PHE A 416 -33.95 -6.21 -6.95
CA PHE A 416 -33.11 -7.13 -7.69
C PHE A 416 -33.11 -6.86 -9.19
N GLN A 417 -34.27 -6.53 -9.78
CA GLN A 417 -34.33 -6.12 -11.18
C GLN A 417 -33.54 -4.82 -11.41
N MET A 418 -33.64 -3.84 -10.50
CA MET A 418 -32.84 -2.62 -10.61
C MET A 418 -31.34 -2.93 -10.57
N LYS A 419 -30.90 -3.77 -9.63
CA LYS A 419 -29.50 -4.22 -9.53
C LYS A 419 -29.01 -4.84 -10.83
N LYS A 420 -29.82 -5.70 -11.44
CA LYS A 420 -29.53 -6.35 -12.72
C LYS A 420 -29.38 -5.33 -13.85
N THR A 421 -30.33 -4.40 -13.97
CA THR A 421 -30.29 -3.34 -15.01
C THR A 421 -29.08 -2.44 -14.84
N ILE A 422 -28.75 -2.04 -13.60
CA ILE A 422 -27.57 -1.25 -13.29
C ILE A 422 -26.29 -1.99 -13.71
N ALA A 423 -26.16 -3.27 -13.36
CA ALA A 423 -24.97 -4.07 -13.67
C ALA A 423 -24.72 -4.21 -15.19
N GLN A 424 -25.79 -4.20 -16.00
CA GLN A 424 -25.69 -4.21 -17.47
C GLN A 424 -25.24 -2.87 -18.04
N LYS A 425 -25.57 -1.75 -17.37
CA LYS A 425 -25.22 -0.39 -17.78
C LYS A 425 -23.85 0.04 -17.24
N ARG A 426 -22.81 -0.74 -17.54
CA ARG A 426 -21.42 -0.30 -17.29
C ARG A 426 -21.10 0.92 -18.14
N ILE A 427 -20.74 1.99 -17.45
CA ILE A 427 -20.41 3.27 -18.04
C ILE A 427 -18.93 3.24 -18.47
N PRO A 428 -18.61 3.66 -19.70
CA PRO A 428 -17.23 3.71 -20.16
C PRO A 428 -16.41 4.75 -19.37
N VAL A 429 -15.11 4.49 -19.22
CA VAL A 429 -14.18 5.42 -18.57
C VAL A 429 -14.13 6.73 -19.33
N ARG A 430 -14.23 7.83 -18.59
CA ARG A 430 -14.10 9.20 -19.10
C ARG A 430 -12.81 9.80 -18.60
N VAL A 431 -12.09 10.49 -19.48
CA VAL A 431 -10.82 11.12 -19.16
C VAL A 431 -10.91 12.60 -19.50
N THR A 432 -10.54 13.44 -18.54
CA THR A 432 -10.28 14.86 -18.77
C THR A 432 -8.78 15.04 -18.96
N TYR A 433 -8.40 15.81 -19.98
CA TYR A 433 -6.99 16.01 -20.34
C TYR A 433 -6.51 17.40 -19.96
N ASN A 434 -5.29 17.47 -19.43
CA ASN A 434 -4.60 18.74 -19.21
C ASN A 434 -4.40 19.45 -20.56
N LYS A 435 -4.76 20.73 -20.65
CA LYS A 435 -4.57 21.50 -21.90
C LYS A 435 -3.07 21.64 -22.21
N PHE A 436 -2.67 21.24 -23.43
CA PHE A 436 -1.29 21.36 -23.92
C PHE A 436 -0.77 22.81 -23.91
N ALA A 437 -1.62 23.79 -24.21
CA ALA A 437 -1.26 25.20 -24.27
C ALA A 437 -0.89 25.82 -22.90
N THR A 438 -1.11 25.11 -21.79
CA THR A 438 -0.80 25.64 -20.45
C THR A 438 0.68 25.46 -20.11
N PHE A 439 1.28 26.50 -19.52
CA PHE A 439 2.67 26.46 -19.05
C PHE A 439 2.92 25.27 -18.12
N LYS A 440 1.97 24.97 -17.22
CA LYS A 440 2.07 23.85 -16.27
C LYS A 440 2.21 22.51 -16.99
N THR A 441 1.44 22.25 -18.04
CA THR A 441 1.54 21.00 -18.82
C THR A 441 2.87 20.92 -19.55
N GLN A 442 3.30 22.01 -20.20
CA GLN A 442 4.57 22.03 -20.93
C GLN A 442 5.77 21.84 -20.01
N ASP A 443 5.76 22.50 -18.85
CA ASP A 443 6.80 22.36 -17.83
C ASP A 443 6.83 20.94 -17.25
N ALA A 444 5.66 20.33 -16.98
CA ALA A 444 5.56 18.95 -16.52
C ALA A 444 6.13 17.95 -17.54
N ILE A 445 5.82 18.12 -18.84
CA ILE A 445 6.38 17.30 -19.91
C ILE A 445 7.90 17.44 -19.97
N LYS A 446 8.42 18.67 -19.97
CA LYS A 446 9.86 18.95 -20.01
C LYS A 446 10.59 18.38 -18.81
N LYS A 447 10.04 18.55 -17.60
CA LYS A 447 10.62 17.99 -16.36
C LYS A 447 10.63 16.47 -16.39
N PHE A 448 9.55 15.85 -16.86
CA PHE A 448 9.49 14.39 -16.98
C PHE A 448 10.49 13.85 -17.99
N ALA A 449 10.54 14.43 -19.20
CA ALA A 449 11.48 14.00 -20.23
C ALA A 449 12.94 14.25 -19.81
N LYS A 450 13.20 15.33 -19.07
CA LYS A 450 14.51 15.61 -18.46
C LYS A 450 14.87 14.56 -17.42
N TYR A 451 13.92 14.17 -16.60
CA TYR A 451 14.11 13.10 -15.62
C TYR A 451 14.40 11.76 -16.30
N GLU A 452 13.65 11.38 -17.34
CA GLU A 452 13.93 10.15 -18.12
C GLU A 452 15.34 10.20 -18.73
N TRP A 453 15.72 11.33 -19.34
CA TRP A 453 17.08 11.50 -19.86
C TRP A 453 18.15 11.37 -18.78
N MET A 454 17.96 11.98 -17.60
CA MET A 454 18.89 11.84 -16.47
C MET A 454 19.04 10.39 -16.01
N GLN A 455 17.93 9.64 -15.97
CA GLN A 455 17.95 8.20 -15.65
C GLN A 455 18.72 7.40 -16.70
N GLU A 456 18.57 7.72 -17.98
CA GLU A 456 19.35 7.11 -19.05
C GLU A 456 20.84 7.44 -18.95
N GLN A 457 21.21 8.70 -18.68
CA GLN A 457 22.61 9.11 -18.51
C GLN A 457 23.25 8.39 -17.33
N TYR A 458 22.54 8.31 -16.21
CA TYR A 458 22.98 7.57 -15.05
C TYR A 458 23.15 6.07 -15.37
N SER A 459 22.17 5.47 -16.07
CA SER A 459 22.26 4.07 -16.50
C SER A 459 23.45 3.82 -17.43
N LYS A 460 23.73 4.74 -18.35
CA LYS A 460 24.92 4.69 -19.23
C LYS A 460 26.20 4.76 -18.42
N TYR A 461 26.29 5.66 -17.45
CA TYR A 461 27.44 5.74 -16.54
C TYR A 461 27.65 4.43 -15.77
N ILE A 462 26.58 3.87 -15.19
CA ILE A 462 26.65 2.60 -14.46
C ILE A 462 27.19 1.49 -15.37
N ASN A 463 26.67 1.39 -16.60
CA ASN A 463 27.03 0.32 -17.53
C ASN A 463 28.41 0.47 -18.16
N ASN A 464 28.83 1.70 -18.47
CA ASN A 464 30.02 1.94 -19.29
C ASN A 464 31.23 2.40 -18.46
N GLU A 465 31.01 2.98 -17.28
CA GLU A 465 32.09 3.53 -16.46
C GLU A 465 32.24 2.81 -15.12
N LEU A 466 31.12 2.60 -14.41
CA LEU A 466 31.18 1.96 -13.09
C LEU A 466 31.34 0.44 -13.20
N ARG A 467 30.74 -0.19 -14.23
CA ARG A 467 30.74 -1.65 -14.45
C ARG A 467 32.14 -2.27 -14.45
N TRP A 468 33.08 -1.70 -15.21
CA TRP A 468 34.46 -2.18 -15.30
C TRP A 468 35.21 -2.15 -13.95
N ARG A 469 34.75 -1.32 -13.02
CA ARG A 469 35.33 -1.25 -11.67
C ARG A 469 34.87 -2.40 -10.78
N PHE A 470 33.84 -3.15 -11.17
CA PHE A 470 33.35 -4.33 -10.45
C PHE A 470 33.97 -5.65 -10.94
N ASP A 471 34.54 -5.71 -12.15
CA ASP A 471 35.10 -6.95 -12.70
C ASP A 471 36.23 -7.54 -11.84
N TYR A 472 36.90 -6.69 -11.07
CA TYR A 472 37.99 -7.07 -10.15
C TYR A 472 37.55 -7.12 -8.67
N VAL A 473 36.27 -6.89 -8.36
CA VAL A 473 35.76 -6.93 -6.98
C VAL A 473 35.36 -8.36 -6.63
N THR A 474 36.02 -8.91 -5.62
CA THR A 474 35.58 -10.14 -4.96
C THR A 474 34.76 -9.77 -3.73
N ILE A 475 33.54 -10.31 -3.61
CA ILE A 475 32.66 -10.09 -2.46
C ILE A 475 32.51 -11.41 -1.71
N ARG A 476 32.83 -11.43 -0.41
CA ARG A 476 32.62 -12.56 0.49
C ARG A 476 31.44 -12.25 1.40
N LEU A 477 30.33 -12.95 1.22
CA LEU A 477 29.11 -12.75 2.01
C LEU A 477 29.06 -13.63 3.26
N ALA A 478 29.82 -14.72 3.25
CA ALA A 478 30.03 -15.64 4.36
C ALA A 478 31.34 -16.42 4.13
N GLY A 479 31.75 -17.28 5.06
CA GLY A 479 33.00 -18.06 4.97
C GLY A 479 33.18 -18.83 3.64
N ASN A 480 32.08 -19.29 3.02
CA ASN A 480 32.11 -20.08 1.78
C ASN A 480 31.44 -19.38 0.58
N GLU A 481 30.73 -18.26 0.78
CA GLU A 481 29.95 -17.60 -0.28
C GLU A 481 30.77 -16.45 -0.88
N THR A 482 31.34 -16.68 -2.07
CA THR A 482 32.12 -15.68 -2.80
C THR A 482 31.46 -15.32 -4.13
N LEU A 483 31.23 -14.04 -4.36
CA LEU A 483 30.73 -13.49 -5.63
C LEU A 483 31.88 -12.82 -6.40
N ARG A 484 31.92 -13.05 -7.72
CA ARG A 484 32.88 -12.46 -8.67
C ARG A 484 32.17 -12.11 -9.98
N GLY A 485 32.79 -11.24 -10.78
CA GLY A 485 32.29 -10.87 -12.11
C GLY A 485 30.84 -10.39 -12.09
N GLN A 486 29.99 -10.93 -12.98
CA GLN A 486 28.59 -10.52 -13.10
C GLN A 486 27.78 -10.73 -11.81
N ALA A 487 28.06 -11.78 -11.02
CA ALA A 487 27.35 -12.04 -9.78
C ALA A 487 27.62 -10.97 -8.72
N ALA A 488 28.85 -10.44 -8.67
CA ALA A 488 29.20 -9.31 -7.81
C ALA A 488 28.56 -8.00 -8.29
N GLN A 489 28.49 -7.80 -9.61
CA GLN A 489 27.80 -6.65 -10.22
C GLN A 489 26.30 -6.63 -9.87
N ASP A 490 25.61 -7.75 -10.12
CA ASP A 490 24.18 -7.88 -9.86
C ASP A 490 23.85 -7.73 -8.38
N PHE A 491 24.76 -8.14 -7.50
CA PHE A 491 24.61 -7.97 -6.05
C PHE A 491 24.65 -6.50 -5.62
N ILE A 492 25.50 -5.69 -6.26
CA ILE A 492 25.70 -4.28 -5.87
C ILE A 492 24.71 -3.35 -6.60
N LEU A 493 24.51 -3.57 -7.89
CA LEU A 493 23.70 -2.71 -8.76
C LEU A 493 22.25 -3.20 -8.93
N GLY A 494 21.96 -4.42 -8.49
CA GLY A 494 20.69 -5.11 -8.73
C GLY A 494 20.70 -5.89 -10.05
N LYS A 495 19.90 -6.97 -10.12
CA LYS A 495 19.68 -7.72 -11.36
C LYS A 495 18.91 -6.86 -12.36
N ARG A 496 19.36 -6.85 -13.62
CA ARG A 496 18.59 -6.27 -14.72
C ARG A 496 17.26 -7.04 -14.85
N LYS A 497 16.16 -6.31 -14.95
CA LYS A 497 14.86 -6.86 -15.35
C LYS A 497 14.70 -6.73 -16.85
#